data_AF-A0A1G6HSB1-F1
#
_entry.id   AF-A0A1G6HSB1-F1
#
_cell.length_a   1.000
_cell.length_b   1.000
_cell.length_c   1.000
_cell.angle_alpha   90.00
_cell.angle_beta   90.00
_cell.angle_gamma   90.00
#
_symmetry.space_group_name_H-M   'P 1'
#
loop_
_entity.id
_entity.type
_entity.pdbx_description
1 polymer ?
#
loop_
_entity_poly.entity_id
_entity_poly.type
_entity_poly.pdbx_seq_one_letter_code
_entity_poly.pdbx_strand_id
1 'polypeptide(L)' 'MARVKKLEYGWQYRISYVVDGKWKIERHNGFKTKNEALTAALFREKDLGLR' A
#
# COMPACT_ATOMS: atom_id res chain seq x y z
N MET A 1 -4.16 -4.46 -5.95
CA MET A 1 -3.30 -5.49 -5.34
C MET A 1 -2.07 -4.83 -4.73
N ALA A 2 -2.10 -4.68 -3.41
CA ALA A 2 -1.00 -4.15 -2.64
C ALA A 2 0.21 -5.10 -2.61
N ARG A 3 1.41 -4.52 -2.57
CA ARG A 3 2.67 -5.23 -2.30
C ARG A 3 3.38 -4.57 -1.13
N VAL A 4 3.93 -5.37 -0.24
CA VAL A 4 4.78 -4.88 0.86
C VAL A 4 6.23 -5.24 0.60
N LYS A 5 7.14 -4.34 0.96
CA LYS A 5 8.59 -4.56 0.93
C LYS A 5 9.21 -4.13 2.25
N LYS A 6 10.27 -4.82 2.65
CA LYS A 6 11.12 -4.42 3.77
C LYS A 6 12.10 -3.35 3.30
N LEU A 7 12.27 -2.30 4.09
CA LEU A 7 13.26 -1.24 3.95
C LEU A 7 14.28 -1.36 5.09
N GLU A 8 15.37 -0.60 4.99
CA GLU A 8 16.42 -0.55 6.02
C GLU A 8 15.88 -0.13 7.40
N TYR A 9 14.93 0.82 7.41
CA TYR A 9 14.33 1.37 8.63
C TYR A 9 12.83 1.05 8.80
N GLY A 10 12.33 -0.03 8.18
CA GLY A 10 10.95 -0.46 8.41
C GLY A 10 10.32 -1.18 7.22
N TRP A 11 9.01 -1.03 7.05
CA TRP A 11 8.24 -1.62 5.97
C TRP A 11 7.58 -0.52 5.12
N GLN A 12 7.43 -0.80 3.83
CA GLN A 12 6.70 0.04 2.89
C GLN A 12 5.65 -0.80 2.18
N TYR A 13 4.44 -0.27 2.04
CA TYR A 13 3.48 -0.81 1.08
C TYR A 13 3.47 0.02 -0.21
N ARG A 14 3.05 -0.62 -1.29
CA ARG A 14 2.77 -0.03 -2.59
C ARG A 14 1.43 -0.54 -3.10
N ILE A 15 0.54 0.36 -3.50
CA ILE A 15 -0.74 0.03 -4.15
C ILE A 15 -0.67 0.60 -5.57
N SER A 16 -1.02 -0.21 -6.57
CA SER A 16 -1.18 0.24 -7.95
C SER A 16 -2.64 0.06 -8.33
N TYR A 17 -3.26 1.11 -8.85
CA TYR A 17 -4.69 1.17 -9.10
C TYR A 17 -5.01 2.11 -10.26
N VAL A 18 -6.19 1.98 -10.85
CA VAL A 18 -6.64 2.83 -11.96
C VAL A 18 -7.67 3.82 -11.46
N VAL A 19 -7.47 5.10 -11.75
CA VAL A 19 -8.41 6.19 -11.46
C VAL A 19 -8.59 6.98 -12.74
N ASP A 20 -9.82 7.13 -13.20
CA ASP A 20 -10.16 7.84 -14.44
C ASP A 20 -9.37 7.34 -15.67
N GLY A 21 -9.22 6.01 -15.80
CA GLY A 21 -8.47 5.37 -16.89
C GLY A 21 -6.95 5.52 -16.81
N LYS A 22 -6.42 6.18 -15.77
CA LYS A 22 -4.97 6.36 -15.57
C LYS A 22 -4.45 5.49 -14.44
N TRP A 23 -3.33 4.83 -14.67
CA TRP A 23 -2.61 4.10 -13.63
C TRP A 23 -1.99 5.05 -12.62
N LYS A 24 -2.37 4.89 -11.36
CA LYS A 24 -1.77 5.55 -10.20
C LYS A 24 -1.05 4.54 -9.33
N ILE A 25 0.02 5.01 -8.70
CA ILE A 25 0.82 4.22 -7.77
C ILE A 25 1.00 5.02 -6.50
N GLU A 26 0.50 4.49 -5.39
CA GLU A 26 0.70 5.06 -4.06
C GLU A 26 1.71 4.20 -3.29
N ARG A 27 2.57 4.85 -2.52
CA ARG A 27 3.60 4.20 -1.70
C ARG A 27 3.62 4.86 -0.34
N HIS A 28 3.63 4.06 0.72
CA HIS A 28 3.74 4.57 2.08
C HIS A 28 4.76 3.76 2.87
N ASN A 29 5.68 4.46 3.50
CA ASN A 29 6.77 3.93 4.33
C ASN A 29 6.57 4.31 5.80
N GLY A 30 7.43 3.76 6.66
CA GLY A 30 7.48 4.07 8.09
C GLY A 30 6.84 3.02 8.99
N PHE A 31 6.39 1.89 8.44
CA PHE A 31 5.76 0.85 9.23
C PHE A 31 6.80 0.03 10.01
N LYS A 32 6.54 -0.22 11.29
CA LYS A 32 7.48 -0.98 12.14
C LYS A 32 7.47 -2.47 11.80
N THR A 33 6.31 -2.99 11.39
CA THR A 33 6.14 -4.42 11.10
C THR A 33 5.51 -4.67 9.73
N LYS A 34 5.72 -5.87 9.18
CA LYS A 34 5.08 -6.32 7.94
C LYS A 34 3.56 -6.30 8.06
N ASN A 35 3.04 -6.70 9.22
CA ASN A 35 1.60 -6.77 9.45
C ASN A 35 0.97 -5.38 9.44
N GLU A 36 1.62 -4.40 10.07
CA GLU A 36 1.17 -3.01 10.06
C GLU A 36 1.10 -2.44 8.63
N ALA A 37 2.14 -2.71 7.81
CA ALA A 37 2.14 -2.33 6.40
C ALA A 37 1.03 -3.03 5.59
N LEU A 38 0.72 -4.29 5.89
CA LEU A 38 -0.38 -5.03 5.24
C LEU A 38 -1.75 -4.51 5.66
N THR A 39 -1.97 -4.26 6.95
CA THR A 39 -3.22 -3.70 7.46
C THR A 39 -3.48 -2.31 6.90
N ALA A 40 -2.46 -1.45 6.88
CA ALA A 40 -2.56 -0.11 6.29
C ALA A 40 -2.84 -0.20 4.79
N ALA A 41 -2.19 -1.11 4.07
CA ALA A 41 -2.47 -1.34 2.65
C ALA A 41 -3.91 -1.83 2.41
N LEU A 42 -4.43 -2.74 3.25
CA LEU A 42 -5.80 -3.25 3.16
C LEU A 42 -6.83 -2.14 3.40
N PHE A 43 -6.61 -1.32 4.44
CA PHE A 43 -7.45 -0.16 4.72
C PHE A 43 -7.47 0.81 3.54
N ARG A 44 -6.30 1.05 2.95
CA ARG A 44 -6.19 1.96 1.81
C ARG A 44 -6.80 1.39 0.54
N GLU A 45 -6.68 0.09 0.29
CA GLU A 45 -7.37 -0.57 -0.82
C GLU A 45 -8.90 -0.46 -0.69
N LYS A 46 -9.45 -0.59 0.53
CA LYS A 46 -10.89 -0.37 0.80
C LYS A 46 -11.31 1.08 0.58
N ASP A 47 -10.53 2.03 1.07
CA ASP A 47 -10.79 3.46 0.91
C ASP A 47 -10.79 3.88 -0.58
N LEU A 48 -9.93 3.24 -1.38
CA LEU A 48 -9.88 3.41 -2.83
C LEU A 48 -10.96 2.62 -3.59
N GLY A 49 -11.81 1.85 -2.91
CA GLY A 49 -12.85 1.02 -3.52
C GLY A 49 -12.31 -0.14 -4.37
N LEU A 50 -11.08 -0.58 -4.12
CA LEU A 50 -10.40 -1.62 -4.89
C LEU A 50 -10.72 -3.03 -4.38
N ARG A 51 -11.31 -3.16 -3.18
CA ARG A 51 -11.56 -4.42 -2.50
C ARG A 51 -12.76 -4.36 -1.56
#